data_AF-A0AA88MPH0-F1
#
_entry.id   AF-A0AA88MPH0-F1
#
_cell.length_a   1.000
_cell.length_b   1.000
_cell.length_c   1.000
_cell.angle_alpha   90.00
_cell.angle_beta   90.00
_cell.angle_gamma   90.00
#
_symmetry.space_group_name_H-M   'P 1'
#
loop_
_entity.id
_entity.type
_entity.pdbx_description
1 polymer ?
#
loop_
_entity_poly.entity_id
_entity_poly.type
_entity_poly.pdbx_seq_one_letter_code
_entity_poly.pdbx_strand_id
1 'polypeptide(L)'
;MADYRRVVELERRILELDSKCAALRAEKQDDDYLQNASSVLEKLKSSYTHAGESSSLPKLLQDYTQVILDITFYEESKLVDQEFPEEISPFKIQQLLQDLTEPELLAARLAPSQEVQTVLGLELLECVYWRRGALLYMYCHTLHQRKQWLKKNKATFLKCVQEGVRYLMKMLQVRSSVKLSDGVVFHDSSTANLLTEGTLSDTHLLTMMYIGELCFWAVKYEEGGGGGGVDSAQCRDDTLHFREIGTHILLKYFRSDTSGNHYTGITEGGMLSPAAVLRSLRNISLFTNRRSEGPAQELSDEDCLLHHLPVDVQLLILTFLSPRDLCRLGATCQYWSSMVRDPLLWKYFLIRDAAHWSSVDHLSTPRLHFLTEPAGGATEIDTDTDTEIQKLDFMAEYLRCCPECRSPQRCTPPSALSSFLHSLVSETEPRFSMFGSGLEQLDVSLMTVMMNSPDVLRVAGIPQRQINSIGSGISFVYEGQQKFNIITLYSTNSAERARARVERTKVNSKVFVHDDDDDGSGRPRYSIAPQFQEVFRSVNGFIYVTNAETETAIREDEYAQISAVVQPMFGSPSRPLLVLSCVSRDGENQRRSACVSVAHQLQLHLLPNPWMVQDVVAESLSGLLEGISWLLRLRV
;
A
#
# COMPACT_ATOMS: atom_id res chain seq x y z
N MET A 1 53.96 -16.69 19.48
CA MET A 1 54.27 -15.48 18.66
C MET A 1 53.17 -15.15 17.66
N ALA A 2 52.57 -16.11 16.94
CA ALA A 2 51.49 -15.84 15.98
C ALA A 2 50.21 -15.24 16.63
N ASP A 3 49.76 -15.78 17.78
CA ASP A 3 48.57 -15.27 18.45
C ASP A 3 48.76 -13.87 19.07
N TYR A 4 49.96 -13.57 19.57
CA TYR A 4 50.29 -12.23 20.08
C TYR A 4 50.22 -11.16 18.98
N ARG A 5 50.68 -11.46 17.75
CA ARG A 5 50.62 -10.52 16.62
C ARG A 5 49.17 -10.29 16.15
N ARG A 6 48.32 -11.33 16.18
CA ARG A 6 46.88 -11.25 15.85
C ARG A 6 46.13 -10.34 16.82
N VAL A 7 46.42 -10.49 18.11
CA VAL A 7 45.83 -9.73 19.22
C VAL A 7 46.15 -8.23 19.10
N VAL A 8 47.43 -7.88 18.85
CA VAL A 8 47.86 -6.48 18.67
C VAL A 8 47.24 -5.82 17.43
N GLU A 9 47.05 -6.57 16.34
CA GLU A 9 46.43 -6.01 15.13
C GLU A 9 44.96 -5.67 15.34
N LEU A 10 44.20 -6.55 16.00
CA LEU A 10 42.80 -6.33 16.32
C LEU A 10 42.64 -5.14 17.27
N GLU A 11 43.51 -5.02 18.28
CA GLU A 11 43.53 -3.90 19.23
C GLU A 11 43.68 -2.54 18.54
N ARG A 12 44.64 -2.45 17.62
CA ARG A 12 44.84 -1.22 16.83
C ARG A 12 43.57 -0.86 16.05
N ARG A 13 42.90 -1.85 15.46
CA ARG A 13 41.65 -1.62 14.70
C ARG A 13 40.50 -1.18 15.58
N ILE A 14 40.38 -1.74 16.78
CA ILE A 14 39.36 -1.33 17.75
C ILE A 14 39.59 0.13 18.18
N LEU A 15 40.84 0.54 18.42
CA LEU A 15 41.18 1.91 18.79
C LEU A 15 40.87 2.92 17.66
N GLU A 16 41.17 2.55 16.41
CA GLU A 16 40.81 3.36 15.24
C GLU A 16 39.29 3.54 15.13
N LEU A 17 38.53 2.46 15.36
CA LEU A 17 37.08 2.46 15.30
C LEU A 17 36.46 3.26 16.45
N ASP A 18 37.04 3.18 17.64
CA ASP A 18 36.66 3.97 18.82
C ASP A 18 36.80 5.46 18.56
N SER A 19 37.96 5.88 18.05
CA SER A 19 38.22 7.28 17.71
C SER A 19 37.24 7.79 16.65
N LYS A 20 36.95 6.98 15.62
CA LYS A 20 35.96 7.30 14.58
C LYS A 20 34.56 7.44 15.18
N CYS A 21 34.14 6.50 16.02
CA CYS A 21 32.83 6.52 16.67
C CYS A 21 32.67 7.75 17.58
N ALA A 22 33.70 8.08 18.37
CA ALA A 22 33.70 9.26 19.24
C ALA A 22 33.61 10.57 18.44
N ALA A 23 34.33 10.68 17.32
CA ALA A 23 34.25 11.85 16.44
C ALA A 23 32.84 12.04 15.86
N LEU A 24 32.21 10.96 15.38
CA LEU A 24 30.85 11.02 14.82
C LEU A 24 29.80 11.35 15.88
N ARG A 25 29.95 10.83 17.10
CA ARG A 25 29.05 11.15 18.22
C ARG A 25 29.17 12.61 18.68
N ALA A 26 30.34 13.22 18.51
CA ALA A 26 30.53 14.64 18.78
C ALA A 26 29.77 15.53 17.76
N GLU A 27 29.55 15.04 16.53
CA GLU A 27 28.71 15.73 15.54
C GLU A 27 27.21 15.61 15.85
N LYS A 28 26.76 14.43 16.29
CA LYS A 28 25.35 14.16 16.62
C LYS A 28 25.23 13.16 17.77
N GLN A 29 24.82 13.66 18.94
CA GLN A 29 24.88 12.90 20.19
C GLN A 29 23.71 11.91 20.38
N ASP A 30 22.56 12.16 19.76
CA ASP A 30 21.30 11.43 19.96
C ASP A 30 20.99 10.39 18.86
N ASP A 31 22.01 9.86 18.17
CA ASP A 31 21.78 8.84 17.13
C ASP A 31 21.83 7.42 17.70
N ASP A 32 20.74 6.66 17.56
CA ASP A 32 20.59 5.31 18.13
C ASP A 32 21.66 4.33 17.63
N TYR A 33 22.08 4.43 16.35
CA TYR A 33 23.09 3.53 15.79
C TYR A 33 24.48 3.84 16.36
N LEU A 34 24.83 5.12 16.51
CA LEU A 34 26.11 5.50 17.12
C LEU A 34 26.16 5.16 18.62
N GLN A 35 25.02 5.21 19.31
CA GLN A 35 24.91 4.76 20.70
C GLN A 35 25.08 3.25 20.81
N ASN A 36 24.44 2.47 19.94
CA ASN A 36 24.61 1.02 19.88
C ASN A 36 26.07 0.64 19.56
N ALA A 37 26.65 1.25 18.53
CA ALA A 37 28.05 1.06 18.14
C ALA A 37 29.00 1.28 19.33
N SER A 38 28.79 2.35 20.08
CA SER A 38 29.59 2.64 21.27
C SER A 38 29.38 1.64 22.40
N SER A 39 28.14 1.17 22.64
CA SER A 39 27.86 0.15 23.64
C SER A 39 28.55 -1.19 23.31
N VAL A 40 28.47 -1.61 22.06
CA VAL A 40 29.12 -2.83 21.56
C VAL A 40 30.63 -2.68 21.63
N LEU A 41 31.17 -1.51 21.29
CA LEU A 41 32.61 -1.26 21.32
C LEU A 41 33.18 -1.26 22.77
N GLU A 42 32.43 -0.78 23.77
CA GLU A 42 32.80 -0.92 25.18
C GLU A 42 32.76 -2.39 25.67
N LYS A 43 31.77 -3.17 25.21
CA LYS A 43 31.74 -4.63 25.45
C LYS A 43 32.93 -5.33 24.79
N LEU A 44 33.34 -4.86 23.62
CA LEU A 44 34.44 -5.42 22.86
C LEU A 44 35.79 -5.11 23.54
N LYS A 45 35.99 -3.87 24.01
CA LYS A 45 37.13 -3.48 24.84
C LYS A 45 37.22 -4.29 26.13
N SER A 46 36.10 -4.45 26.86
CA SER A 46 36.09 -5.22 28.11
C SER A 46 36.31 -6.72 27.88
N SER A 47 35.74 -7.29 26.83
CA SER A 47 35.95 -8.70 26.44
C SER A 47 37.39 -8.98 25.98
N TYR A 48 38.09 -7.93 25.52
CA TYR A 48 39.49 -7.97 25.14
C TYR A 48 40.44 -7.79 26.34
N THR A 49 40.15 -6.89 27.29
CA THR A 49 40.99 -6.69 28.48
C THR A 49 40.97 -7.88 29.45
N HIS A 50 39.87 -8.66 29.45
CA HIS A 50 39.72 -9.88 30.24
C HIS A 50 40.17 -11.16 29.51
N ALA A 51 41.06 -11.06 28.51
CA ALA A 51 41.54 -12.15 27.63
C ALA A 51 42.37 -13.27 28.30
N GLY A 52 41.93 -13.74 29.47
CA GLY A 52 42.43 -14.95 30.12
C GLY A 52 41.71 -16.21 29.64
N GLU A 53 40.38 -16.28 29.64
CA GLU A 53 39.73 -17.61 29.65
C GLU A 53 38.38 -17.80 28.92
N SER A 54 37.74 -16.81 28.25
CA SER A 54 36.35 -17.03 27.76
C SER A 54 35.85 -16.40 26.46
N SER A 55 36.56 -15.53 25.74
CA SER A 55 36.05 -14.93 24.48
C SER A 55 36.64 -15.60 23.23
N SER A 56 35.79 -16.17 22.38
CA SER A 56 36.21 -16.80 21.13
C SER A 56 36.52 -15.73 20.06
N LEU A 57 37.62 -15.88 19.32
CA LEU A 57 38.02 -14.97 18.23
C LEU A 57 36.88 -14.68 17.22
N PRO A 58 36.04 -15.65 16.81
CA PRO A 58 34.86 -15.38 15.99
C PRO A 58 33.90 -14.37 16.62
N LYS A 59 33.63 -14.49 17.93
CA LYS A 59 32.72 -13.57 18.61
C LYS A 59 33.25 -12.14 18.64
N LEU A 60 34.56 -11.97 18.87
CA LEU A 60 35.20 -10.65 18.80
C LEU A 60 35.11 -10.03 17.40
N LEU A 61 35.30 -10.84 16.35
CA LEU A 61 35.19 -10.38 14.96
C LEU A 61 33.75 -10.07 14.55
N GLN A 62 32.77 -10.81 15.05
CA GLN A 62 31.35 -10.53 14.85
C GLN A 62 30.95 -9.20 15.50
N ASP A 63 31.34 -8.99 16.77
CA ASP A 63 31.06 -7.74 17.48
C ASP A 63 31.78 -6.56 16.81
N TYR A 64 33.00 -6.75 16.33
CA TYR A 64 33.73 -5.74 15.54
C TYR A 64 33.01 -5.40 14.22
N THR A 65 32.51 -6.41 13.51
CA THR A 65 31.73 -6.25 12.28
C THR A 65 30.44 -5.46 12.54
N GLN A 66 29.75 -5.75 13.64
CA GLN A 66 28.54 -5.03 14.03
C GLN A 66 28.81 -3.53 14.23
N VAL A 67 29.91 -3.17 14.90
CA VAL A 67 30.27 -1.75 15.10
C VAL A 67 30.55 -1.06 13.77
N ILE A 68 31.26 -1.72 12.84
CA ILE A 68 31.47 -1.19 11.48
C ILE A 68 30.14 -0.96 10.77
N LEU A 69 29.23 -1.93 10.85
CA LEU A 69 27.90 -1.80 10.24
C LEU A 69 27.17 -0.59 10.85
N ASP A 70 27.05 -0.47 12.16
CA ASP A 70 26.32 0.64 12.77
C ASP A 70 26.91 2.02 12.40
N ILE A 71 28.25 2.17 12.43
CA ILE A 71 28.92 3.42 12.05
C ILE A 71 28.71 3.75 10.57
N THR A 72 28.92 2.78 9.69
CA THR A 72 28.77 3.01 8.25
C THR A 72 27.31 3.27 7.89
N PHE A 73 26.34 2.73 8.64
CA PHE A 73 24.91 2.93 8.36
C PHE A 73 24.51 4.39 8.58
N TYR A 74 25.01 4.98 9.68
CA TYR A 74 24.85 6.39 9.97
C TYR A 74 25.46 7.27 8.85
N GLU A 75 26.68 6.96 8.43
CA GLU A 75 27.37 7.71 7.37
C GLU A 75 26.69 7.56 5.99
N GLU A 76 26.19 6.37 5.66
CA GLU A 76 25.41 6.10 4.46
C GLU A 76 24.10 6.88 4.45
N SER A 77 23.36 6.86 5.57
CA SER A 77 22.09 7.58 5.71
C SER A 77 22.28 9.09 5.50
N LYS A 78 23.36 9.66 6.04
CA LYS A 78 23.74 11.06 5.82
C LYS A 78 24.01 11.38 4.35
N LEU A 79 24.60 10.47 3.59
CA LEU A 79 24.81 10.65 2.14
C LEU A 79 23.51 10.57 1.34
N VAL A 80 22.61 9.66 1.73
CA VAL A 80 21.29 9.52 1.11
C VAL A 80 20.44 10.77 1.35
N ASP A 81 20.39 11.27 2.59
CA ASP A 81 19.66 12.48 2.96
C ASP A 81 20.16 13.73 2.21
N GLN A 82 21.45 13.76 1.85
CA GLN A 82 22.09 14.83 1.09
C GLN A 82 22.07 14.59 -0.43
N GLU A 83 21.38 13.55 -0.88
CA GLU A 83 21.30 13.13 -2.29
C GLU A 83 22.69 13.00 -2.95
N PHE A 84 23.68 12.41 -2.27
CA PHE A 84 25.03 12.19 -2.78
C PHE A 84 25.66 13.43 -3.46
N PRO A 85 26.15 14.42 -2.67
CA PRO A 85 26.82 15.62 -3.18
C PRO A 85 28.02 15.29 -4.09
N GLU A 86 28.12 15.93 -5.27
CA GLU A 86 29.12 15.55 -6.30
C GLU A 86 30.58 15.65 -5.82
N GLU A 87 30.90 16.63 -4.96
CA GLU A 87 32.28 16.86 -4.52
C GLU A 87 32.78 15.84 -3.50
N ILE A 88 31.89 15.35 -2.62
CA ILE A 88 32.26 14.53 -1.46
C ILE A 88 31.99 13.05 -1.72
N SER A 89 30.93 12.74 -2.48
CA SER A 89 30.42 11.36 -2.61
C SER A 89 31.42 10.36 -3.18
N PRO A 90 32.20 10.64 -4.25
CA PRO A 90 33.11 9.65 -4.80
C PRO A 90 34.15 9.15 -3.78
N PHE A 91 34.73 10.08 -3.02
CA PHE A 91 35.69 9.73 -1.97
C PHE A 91 35.01 9.03 -0.81
N LYS A 92 33.85 9.53 -0.37
CA LYS A 92 33.15 8.96 0.79
C LYS A 92 32.63 7.56 0.54
N ILE A 93 32.11 7.28 -0.66
CA ILE A 93 31.67 5.93 -1.06
C ILE A 93 32.85 4.97 -1.10
N GLN A 94 33.99 5.40 -1.67
CA GLN A 94 35.18 4.56 -1.67
C GLN A 94 35.65 4.23 -0.24
N GLN A 95 35.62 5.22 0.67
CA GLN A 95 35.92 5.01 2.08
C GLN A 95 34.94 4.02 2.74
N LEU A 96 33.63 4.20 2.55
CA LEU A 96 32.61 3.32 3.14
C LEU A 96 32.70 1.88 2.60
N LEU A 97 32.95 1.71 1.30
CA LEU A 97 33.18 0.39 0.72
C LEU A 97 34.43 -0.28 1.28
N GLN A 98 35.49 0.49 1.54
CA GLN A 98 36.70 -0.02 2.19
C GLN A 98 36.43 -0.43 3.63
N ASP A 99 35.70 0.38 4.39
CA ASP A 99 35.32 0.09 5.77
C ASP A 99 34.43 -1.17 5.84
N LEU A 100 33.46 -1.33 4.94
CA LEU A 100 32.62 -2.53 4.82
C LEU A 100 33.38 -3.77 4.33
N THR A 101 34.51 -3.60 3.63
CA THR A 101 35.37 -4.72 3.21
C THR A 101 36.34 -5.16 4.31
N GLU A 102 36.64 -4.28 5.27
CA GLU A 102 37.60 -4.53 6.33
C GLU A 102 37.30 -5.82 7.12
N PRO A 103 36.06 -6.09 7.60
CA PRO A 103 35.78 -7.28 8.39
C PRO A 103 36.12 -8.60 7.69
N GLU A 104 35.84 -8.69 6.39
CA GLU A 104 36.14 -9.85 5.55
C GLU A 104 37.66 -10.07 5.47
N LEU A 105 38.43 -8.99 5.26
CA LEU A 105 39.89 -9.03 5.21
C LEU A 105 40.51 -9.33 6.58
N LEU A 106 39.92 -8.83 7.66
CA LEU A 106 40.40 -9.06 9.01
C LEU A 106 40.14 -10.51 9.44
N ALA A 107 38.96 -11.05 9.16
CA ALA A 107 38.64 -12.46 9.39
C ALA A 107 39.58 -13.38 8.61
N ALA A 108 39.80 -13.13 7.31
CA ALA A 108 40.70 -13.93 6.49
C ALA A 108 42.16 -13.90 6.98
N ARG A 109 42.62 -12.77 7.56
CA ARG A 109 44.00 -12.62 8.06
C ARG A 109 44.19 -13.22 9.45
N LEU A 110 43.21 -13.05 10.35
CA LEU A 110 43.31 -13.52 11.74
C LEU A 110 42.97 -15.01 11.88
N ALA A 111 42.10 -15.53 11.03
CA ALA A 111 41.69 -16.94 11.01
C ALA A 111 41.88 -17.57 9.61
N PRO A 112 43.11 -17.63 9.07
CA PRO A 112 43.37 -18.10 7.71
C PRO A 112 43.03 -19.58 7.46
N SER A 113 42.85 -20.36 8.53
CA SER A 113 42.48 -21.78 8.49
C SER A 113 40.97 -22.01 8.53
N GLN A 114 40.16 -20.97 8.62
CA GLN A 114 38.69 -21.04 8.65
C GLN A 114 38.13 -20.22 7.49
N GLU A 115 37.00 -20.66 6.94
CA GLU A 115 36.28 -19.86 5.96
C GLU A 115 35.70 -18.62 6.64
N VAL A 116 35.74 -17.47 5.96
CA VAL A 116 35.23 -16.20 6.49
C VAL A 116 33.78 -16.33 6.95
N GLN A 117 32.97 -17.10 6.23
CA GLN A 117 31.58 -17.41 6.55
C GLN A 117 31.42 -18.12 7.91
N THR A 118 32.36 -18.99 8.29
CA THR A 118 32.35 -19.69 9.59
C THR A 118 32.74 -18.75 10.73
N VAL A 119 33.59 -17.75 10.45
CA VAL A 119 34.09 -16.80 11.45
C VAL A 119 33.07 -15.67 11.70
N LEU A 120 32.63 -14.99 10.64
CA LEU A 120 31.68 -13.87 10.74
C LEU A 120 30.23 -14.33 10.88
N GLY A 121 29.92 -15.56 10.48
CA GLY A 121 28.55 -16.04 10.40
C GLY A 121 27.83 -15.58 9.13
N LEU A 122 26.75 -16.30 8.79
CA LEU A 122 25.98 -16.08 7.57
C LEU A 122 25.30 -14.71 7.55
N GLU A 123 24.67 -14.33 8.66
CA GLU A 123 23.84 -13.11 8.75
C GLU A 123 24.67 -11.83 8.56
N LEU A 124 25.81 -11.74 9.26
CA LEU A 124 26.68 -10.56 9.15
C LEU A 124 27.35 -10.48 7.78
N LEU A 125 27.79 -11.61 7.21
CA LEU A 125 28.42 -11.63 5.90
C LEU A 125 27.43 -11.25 4.79
N GLU A 126 26.21 -11.76 4.87
CA GLU A 126 25.10 -11.39 3.98
C GLU A 126 24.78 -9.89 4.09
N CYS A 127 24.69 -9.37 5.31
CA CYS A 127 24.46 -7.95 5.58
C CYS A 127 25.57 -7.05 5.00
N VAL A 128 26.84 -7.46 5.14
CA VAL A 128 27.98 -6.73 4.56
C VAL A 128 27.89 -6.64 3.04
N TYR A 129 27.61 -7.76 2.35
CA TYR A 129 27.47 -7.73 0.89
C TYR A 129 26.23 -6.99 0.43
N TRP A 130 25.10 -7.15 1.13
CA TRP A 130 23.89 -6.37 0.91
C TRP A 130 24.18 -4.87 0.95
N ARG A 131 24.83 -4.39 2.02
CA ARG A 131 25.09 -2.97 2.22
C ARG A 131 26.06 -2.38 1.21
N ARG A 132 27.10 -3.12 0.82
CA ARG A 132 28.01 -2.70 -0.28
C ARG A 132 27.25 -2.55 -1.60
N GLY A 133 26.37 -3.52 -1.90
CA GLY A 133 25.55 -3.51 -3.10
C GLY A 133 24.50 -2.39 -3.10
N ALA A 134 23.77 -2.23 -1.98
CA ALA A 134 22.73 -1.22 -1.81
C ALA A 134 23.31 0.20 -1.84
N LEU A 135 24.45 0.45 -1.21
CA LEU A 135 25.13 1.76 -1.28
C LEU A 135 25.47 2.14 -2.72
N LEU A 136 26.04 1.20 -3.49
CA LEU A 136 26.35 1.41 -4.90
C LEU A 136 25.10 1.58 -5.76
N TYR A 137 24.04 0.84 -5.47
CA TYR A 137 22.75 1.00 -6.13
C TYR A 137 22.18 2.41 -5.91
N MET A 138 22.08 2.85 -4.66
CA MET A 138 21.56 4.18 -4.30
C MET A 138 22.38 5.29 -4.96
N TYR A 139 23.71 5.17 -4.95
CA TYR A 139 24.59 6.11 -5.63
C TYR A 139 24.36 6.13 -7.14
N CYS A 140 24.30 4.96 -7.79
CA CYS A 140 24.04 4.87 -9.24
C CYS A 140 22.65 5.41 -9.59
N HIS A 141 21.65 5.17 -8.75
CA HIS A 141 20.29 5.68 -8.93
C HIS A 141 20.28 7.21 -8.95
N THR A 142 20.96 7.87 -8.00
CA THR A 142 21.09 9.33 -7.97
C THR A 142 21.88 9.86 -9.18
N LEU A 143 23.01 9.22 -9.53
CA LEU A 143 23.82 9.63 -10.68
C LEU A 143 23.07 9.47 -12.01
N HIS A 144 22.23 8.45 -12.14
CA HIS A 144 21.43 8.19 -13.33
C HIS A 144 20.48 9.37 -13.65
N GLN A 145 19.97 10.05 -12.61
CA GLN A 145 19.13 11.23 -12.77
C GLN A 145 19.94 12.46 -13.28
N ARG A 146 21.25 12.52 -13.01
CA ARG A 146 22.17 13.60 -13.43
C ARG A 146 22.72 13.40 -14.85
N LYS A 147 21.87 13.57 -15.86
CA LYS A 147 22.19 13.34 -17.29
C LYS A 147 23.48 14.01 -17.80
N GLN A 148 23.83 15.20 -17.29
CA GLN A 148 25.03 15.93 -17.72
C GLN A 148 26.32 15.33 -17.17
N TRP A 149 26.31 14.88 -15.91
CA TRP A 149 27.45 14.21 -15.28
C TRP A 149 27.71 12.85 -15.92
N LEU A 150 26.63 12.09 -16.18
CA LEU A 150 26.71 10.76 -16.75
C LEU A 150 27.35 10.73 -18.15
N LYS A 151 27.09 11.76 -18.98
CA LYS A 151 27.74 11.92 -20.28
C LYS A 151 29.26 12.05 -20.18
N LYS A 152 29.77 12.66 -19.10
CA LYS A 152 31.20 12.89 -18.89
C LYS A 152 31.88 11.71 -18.19
N ASN A 153 31.16 10.99 -17.32
CA ASN A 153 31.73 9.98 -16.40
C ASN A 153 31.17 8.56 -16.61
N LYS A 154 30.81 8.21 -17.85
CA LYS A 154 30.20 6.94 -18.22
C LYS A 154 30.97 5.71 -17.75
N ALA A 155 32.31 5.72 -17.89
CA ALA A 155 33.16 4.61 -17.47
C ALA A 155 33.13 4.38 -15.95
N THR A 156 33.17 5.47 -15.17
CA THR A 156 33.06 5.43 -13.71
C THR A 156 31.70 4.89 -13.28
N PHE A 157 30.62 5.35 -13.94
CA PHE A 157 29.27 4.85 -13.69
C PHE A 157 29.16 3.33 -13.94
N LEU A 158 29.62 2.85 -15.10
CA LEU A 158 29.58 1.42 -15.43
C LEU A 158 30.40 0.57 -14.44
N LYS A 159 31.54 1.09 -13.97
CA LYS A 159 32.33 0.42 -12.93
C LYS A 159 31.56 0.29 -11.61
N CYS A 160 30.88 1.36 -11.17
CA CYS A 160 30.04 1.33 -9.97
C CYS A 160 28.88 0.33 -10.12
N VAL A 161 28.25 0.28 -11.29
CA VAL A 161 27.19 -0.68 -11.60
C VAL A 161 27.71 -2.12 -11.55
N GLN A 162 28.86 -2.39 -12.17
CA GLN A 162 29.48 -3.72 -12.19
C GLN A 162 29.81 -4.22 -10.77
N GLU A 163 30.41 -3.37 -9.94
CA GLU A 163 30.73 -3.69 -8.55
C GLU A 163 29.46 -3.89 -7.72
N GLY A 164 28.43 -3.06 -7.93
CA GLY A 164 27.13 -3.20 -7.27
C GLY A 164 26.48 -4.56 -7.55
N VAL A 165 26.44 -4.97 -8.83
CA VAL A 165 25.94 -6.29 -9.22
C VAL A 165 26.77 -7.40 -8.60
N ARG A 166 28.10 -7.30 -8.56
CA ARG A 166 28.96 -8.31 -7.93
C ARG A 166 28.64 -8.49 -6.45
N TYR A 167 28.48 -7.42 -5.68
CA TYR A 167 28.17 -7.54 -4.24
C TYR A 167 26.78 -8.12 -3.99
N LEU A 168 25.77 -7.68 -4.75
CA LEU A 168 24.42 -8.22 -4.63
C LEU A 168 24.36 -9.70 -5.04
N MET A 169 25.10 -10.11 -6.08
CA MET A 169 25.22 -11.53 -6.44
C MET A 169 25.92 -12.35 -5.35
N LYS A 170 26.97 -11.81 -4.71
CA LYS A 170 27.61 -12.46 -3.57
C LYS A 170 26.65 -12.61 -2.39
N MET A 171 25.84 -11.60 -2.09
CA MET A 171 24.80 -11.65 -1.06
C MET A 171 23.84 -12.82 -1.29
N LEU A 172 23.30 -12.97 -2.51
CA LEU A 172 22.41 -14.08 -2.87
C LEU A 172 23.06 -15.47 -2.79
N GLN A 173 24.39 -15.54 -2.74
CA GLN A 173 25.17 -16.79 -2.69
C GLN A 173 25.65 -17.12 -1.27
N VAL A 174 25.48 -16.23 -0.29
CA VAL A 174 25.94 -16.49 1.10
C VAL A 174 25.21 -17.67 1.72
N ARG A 175 23.93 -17.86 1.42
CA ARG A 175 23.17 -19.01 1.91
C ARG A 175 22.97 -20.00 0.77
N SER A 176 23.37 -21.26 0.96
CA SER A 176 23.07 -22.33 0.02
C SER A 176 21.58 -22.63 0.02
N SER A 177 21.01 -22.97 -1.14
CA SER A 177 19.65 -23.52 -1.21
C SER A 177 19.50 -24.69 -0.24
N VAL A 178 18.41 -24.69 0.52
CA VAL A 178 18.14 -25.77 1.47
C VAL A 178 17.80 -27.01 0.64
N LYS A 179 18.65 -28.04 0.69
CA LYS A 179 18.24 -29.38 0.25
C LYS A 179 17.21 -29.86 1.26
N LEU A 180 15.94 -29.81 0.90
CA LEU A 180 14.85 -30.35 1.71
C LEU A 180 15.12 -31.85 1.92
N SER A 181 15.57 -32.22 3.12
CA SER A 181 15.69 -33.63 3.50
C SER A 181 14.28 -34.22 3.68
N ASP A 182 14.08 -35.47 3.25
CA ASP A 182 12.82 -36.26 3.17
C ASP A 182 11.98 -36.40 4.47
N GLY A 183 12.18 -35.56 5.49
CA GLY A 183 11.49 -35.63 6.78
C GLY A 183 10.89 -34.31 7.29
N VAL A 184 10.97 -33.19 6.56
CA VAL A 184 10.37 -31.92 6.99
C VAL A 184 9.04 -31.70 6.26
N VAL A 185 7.93 -31.85 7.00
CA VAL A 185 6.59 -31.54 6.49
C VAL A 185 6.42 -30.02 6.55
N PHE A 186 6.50 -29.35 5.39
CA PHE A 186 6.08 -27.96 5.28
C PHE A 186 4.56 -27.93 5.12
N HIS A 187 3.89 -27.11 5.93
CA HIS A 187 2.44 -26.89 5.81
C HIS A 187 2.07 -26.05 4.57
N ASP A 188 3.04 -25.36 3.98
CA ASP A 188 2.89 -24.52 2.80
C ASP A 188 3.93 -24.87 1.73
N SER A 189 3.45 -25.34 0.57
CA SER A 189 4.29 -25.70 -0.57
C SER A 189 4.99 -24.49 -1.19
N SER A 190 4.46 -23.28 -0.99
CA SER A 190 5.01 -22.05 -1.58
C SER A 190 6.26 -21.58 -0.84
N THR A 191 6.22 -21.57 0.49
CA THR A 191 7.40 -21.34 1.34
C THR A 191 8.48 -22.38 1.08
N ALA A 192 8.13 -23.66 0.92
CA ALA A 192 9.09 -24.72 0.59
C ALA A 192 9.80 -24.48 -0.76
N ASN A 193 9.07 -24.00 -1.78
CA ASN A 193 9.64 -23.66 -3.08
C ASN A 193 10.60 -22.45 -3.00
N LEU A 194 10.21 -21.39 -2.29
CA LEU A 194 11.06 -20.21 -2.05
C LEU A 194 12.37 -20.57 -1.32
N LEU A 195 12.28 -21.41 -0.28
CA LEU A 195 13.45 -21.88 0.47
C LEU A 195 14.36 -22.79 -0.39
N THR A 196 13.78 -23.60 -1.28
CA THR A 196 14.51 -24.45 -2.23
C THR A 196 15.21 -23.62 -3.31
N GLU A 197 14.60 -22.52 -3.74
CA GLU A 197 15.22 -21.57 -4.67
C GLU A 197 16.24 -20.64 -4.00
N GLY A 198 16.35 -20.64 -2.67
CA GLY A 198 17.31 -19.84 -1.90
C GLY A 198 16.87 -18.38 -1.68
N THR A 199 15.57 -18.08 -1.75
CA THR A 199 14.98 -16.81 -1.31
C THR A 199 14.53 -16.92 0.13
N LEU A 200 15.19 -16.20 1.03
CA LEU A 200 15.06 -16.42 2.48
C LEU A 200 14.52 -15.21 3.24
N SER A 201 14.40 -14.05 2.58
CA SER A 201 13.90 -12.80 3.19
C SER A 201 13.47 -11.80 2.12
N ASP A 202 12.71 -10.77 2.50
CA ASP A 202 12.36 -9.63 1.65
C ASP A 202 13.61 -8.93 1.09
N THR A 203 14.71 -8.93 1.84
CA THR A 203 16.00 -8.41 1.39
C THR A 203 16.54 -9.17 0.16
N HIS A 204 16.29 -10.48 0.04
CA HIS A 204 16.65 -11.24 -1.16
C HIS A 204 15.83 -10.80 -2.38
N LEU A 205 14.53 -10.56 -2.21
CA LEU A 205 13.68 -10.05 -3.29
C LEU A 205 14.12 -8.66 -3.73
N LEU A 206 14.38 -7.76 -2.77
CA LEU A 206 14.89 -6.42 -3.04
C LEU A 206 16.26 -6.46 -3.72
N THR A 207 17.13 -7.39 -3.33
CA THR A 207 18.43 -7.65 -3.99
C THR A 207 18.25 -8.03 -5.45
N MET A 208 17.30 -8.90 -5.77
CA MET A 208 17.03 -9.30 -7.15
C MET A 208 16.53 -8.12 -7.99
N MET A 209 15.66 -7.28 -7.43
CA MET A 209 15.20 -6.05 -8.08
C MET A 209 16.37 -5.09 -8.37
N TYR A 210 17.22 -4.82 -7.38
CA TYR A 210 18.38 -3.95 -7.53
C TYR A 210 19.36 -4.47 -8.60
N ILE A 211 19.63 -5.78 -8.63
CA ILE A 211 20.46 -6.39 -9.68
C ILE A 211 19.83 -6.17 -11.06
N GLY A 212 18.51 -6.38 -11.19
CA GLY A 212 17.78 -6.21 -12.44
C GLY A 212 17.89 -4.79 -12.98
N GLU A 213 17.67 -3.78 -12.14
CA GLU A 213 17.80 -2.37 -12.52
C GLU A 213 19.23 -1.97 -12.89
N LEU A 214 20.21 -2.39 -12.10
CA LEU A 214 21.63 -2.15 -12.39
C LEU A 214 22.04 -2.75 -13.73
N CYS A 215 21.63 -4.00 -14.00
CA CYS A 215 21.88 -4.67 -15.27
C CYS A 215 21.21 -3.93 -16.45
N PHE A 216 19.98 -3.44 -16.26
CA PHE A 216 19.30 -2.64 -17.27
C PHE A 216 20.06 -1.34 -17.58
N TRP A 217 20.53 -0.62 -16.56
CA TRP A 217 21.36 0.57 -16.77
C TRP A 217 22.66 0.23 -17.48
N ALA A 218 23.35 -0.84 -17.09
CA ALA A 218 24.59 -1.27 -17.76
C ALA A 218 24.38 -1.46 -19.26
N VAL A 219 23.38 -2.27 -19.66
CA VAL A 219 23.07 -2.54 -21.07
C VAL A 219 22.70 -1.25 -21.83
N LYS A 220 21.83 -0.43 -21.23
CA LYS A 220 21.39 0.84 -21.84
C LYS A 220 22.56 1.78 -22.14
N TYR A 221 23.52 1.87 -21.22
CA TYR A 221 24.66 2.75 -21.42
C TYR A 221 25.77 2.09 -22.24
N GLU A 222 25.96 0.78 -22.21
CA GLU A 222 26.89 0.08 -23.12
C GLU A 222 26.50 0.27 -24.59
N GLU A 223 25.22 0.11 -24.95
CA GLU A 223 24.73 0.20 -26.33
C GLU A 223 24.73 1.63 -26.91
N GLY A 224 24.71 2.67 -26.06
CA GLY A 224 24.72 4.08 -26.48
C GLY A 224 26.08 4.65 -26.91
N GLY A 225 27.14 3.83 -27.00
CA GLY A 225 28.46 4.22 -27.48
C GLY A 225 28.65 3.86 -28.95
N GLY A 226 28.55 4.84 -29.85
CA GLY A 226 28.86 4.66 -31.28
C GLY A 226 30.22 4.01 -31.51
N GLY A 227 30.28 3.16 -32.54
CA GLY A 227 31.41 2.32 -32.89
C GLY A 227 32.77 3.00 -32.82
N GLY A 228 33.67 2.35 -32.12
CA GLY A 228 35.10 2.66 -32.07
C GLY A 228 35.82 1.38 -31.66
N GLY A 229 36.11 0.53 -32.65
CA GLY A 229 37.09 -0.53 -32.48
C GLY A 229 38.42 0.12 -32.13
N VAL A 230 38.81 0.00 -30.87
CA VAL A 230 40.20 0.17 -30.45
C VAL A 230 40.52 -1.05 -29.59
N ASP A 231 41.49 -1.81 -30.08
CA ASP A 231 42.05 -2.99 -29.46
C ASP A 231 42.31 -2.76 -27.96
N SER A 232 41.61 -3.53 -27.14
CA SER A 232 41.97 -3.76 -25.74
C SER A 232 41.87 -5.26 -25.49
N ALA A 233 42.78 -6.00 -26.13
CA ALA A 233 42.97 -7.44 -25.96
C ALA A 233 43.59 -7.81 -24.59
N GLN A 234 43.21 -7.10 -23.53
CA GLN A 234 43.80 -7.22 -22.19
C GLN A 234 42.78 -6.89 -21.08
N CYS A 235 41.59 -7.48 -21.11
CA CYS A 235 40.73 -7.72 -19.93
C CYS A 235 39.49 -8.52 -20.34
N ARG A 236 39.64 -9.81 -20.70
CA ARG A 236 38.54 -10.62 -21.25
C ARG A 236 37.99 -11.71 -20.33
N ASP A 237 38.31 -11.69 -19.04
CA ASP A 237 37.90 -12.76 -18.11
C ASP A 237 36.95 -12.29 -16.98
N ASP A 238 36.59 -11.00 -16.94
CA ASP A 238 35.86 -10.40 -15.80
C ASP A 238 34.63 -9.57 -16.20
N THR A 239 34.19 -9.67 -17.45
CA THR A 239 33.05 -8.91 -17.97
C THR A 239 31.75 -9.62 -17.61
N LEU A 240 30.95 -9.03 -16.73
CA LEU A 240 29.63 -9.57 -16.38
C LEU A 240 28.69 -9.52 -17.59
N HIS A 241 28.02 -10.63 -17.90
CA HIS A 241 26.97 -10.67 -18.91
C HIS A 241 25.68 -10.03 -18.37
N PHE A 242 25.63 -8.69 -18.30
CA PHE A 242 24.52 -7.95 -17.67
C PHE A 242 23.14 -8.34 -18.22
N ARG A 243 23.01 -8.55 -19.53
CA ARG A 243 21.75 -8.97 -20.15
C ARG A 243 21.29 -10.33 -19.64
N GLU A 244 22.19 -11.30 -19.53
CA GLU A 244 21.87 -12.65 -19.07
C GLU A 244 21.61 -12.69 -17.57
N ILE A 245 22.47 -12.03 -16.79
CA ILE A 245 22.34 -11.93 -15.33
C ILE A 245 21.02 -11.23 -14.98
N GLY A 246 20.74 -10.08 -15.59
CA GLY A 246 19.50 -9.34 -15.38
C GLY A 246 18.26 -10.15 -15.75
N THR A 247 18.29 -10.85 -16.89
CA THR A 247 17.18 -11.72 -17.32
C THR A 247 16.96 -12.86 -16.35
N HIS A 248 18.02 -13.58 -15.96
CA HIS A 248 17.93 -14.71 -15.04
C HIS A 248 17.42 -14.29 -13.66
N ILE A 249 17.96 -13.21 -13.10
CA ILE A 249 17.59 -12.72 -11.77
C ILE A 249 16.17 -12.15 -11.76
N LEU A 250 15.78 -11.39 -12.78
CA LEU A 250 14.40 -10.88 -12.86
C LEU A 250 13.39 -12.01 -13.06
N LEU A 251 13.70 -13.03 -13.87
CA LEU A 251 12.84 -14.21 -13.98
C LEU A 251 12.69 -14.94 -12.64
N LYS A 252 13.77 -15.05 -11.86
CA LYS A 252 13.72 -15.61 -10.51
C LYS A 252 12.87 -14.76 -9.56
N TYR A 253 13.04 -13.44 -9.58
CA TYR A 253 12.22 -12.49 -8.83
C TYR A 253 10.73 -12.63 -9.18
N PHE A 254 10.37 -12.67 -10.47
CA PHE A 254 8.99 -12.83 -10.90
C PHE A 254 8.39 -14.17 -10.44
N ARG A 255 9.16 -15.27 -10.49
CA ARG A 255 8.70 -16.57 -9.97
C ARG A 255 8.48 -16.53 -8.46
N SER A 256 9.41 -15.91 -7.74
CA SER A 256 9.36 -15.80 -6.28
C SER A 256 8.19 -14.93 -5.81
N ASP A 257 7.94 -13.81 -6.50
CA ASP A 257 6.80 -12.91 -6.25
C ASP A 257 5.45 -13.58 -6.54
N THR A 258 5.38 -14.45 -7.57
CA THR A 258 4.16 -15.24 -7.82
C THR A 258 3.89 -16.33 -6.78
N SER A 259 4.91 -16.85 -6.11
CA SER A 259 4.77 -17.83 -5.01
C SER A 259 4.65 -17.20 -3.62
N GLY A 260 5.09 -15.94 -3.43
CA GLY A 260 5.01 -15.21 -2.15
C GLY A 260 3.69 -14.45 -1.92
N ASN A 261 2.81 -14.39 -2.92
CA ASN A 261 1.61 -13.55 -2.93
C ASN A 261 0.43 -14.04 -2.03
N HIS A 262 0.73 -14.75 -0.94
CA HIS A 262 -0.27 -15.04 0.11
C HIS A 262 -0.05 -14.27 1.42
N TYR A 263 1.08 -13.59 1.62
CA TYR A 263 1.28 -12.72 2.78
C TYR A 263 2.27 -11.59 2.49
N THR A 264 1.80 -10.49 1.89
CA THR A 264 2.30 -9.11 2.09
C THR A 264 1.35 -8.12 1.40
N GLY A 265 0.15 -7.98 1.96
CA GLY A 265 -0.50 -6.67 1.90
C GLY A 265 0.23 -5.76 2.89
N ILE A 266 0.55 -4.53 2.46
CA ILE A 266 1.25 -3.46 3.20
C ILE A 266 2.74 -3.34 2.84
N THR A 267 2.99 -2.82 1.64
CA THR A 267 3.99 -1.76 1.45
C THR A 267 3.30 -0.56 0.79
N GLU A 268 3.42 0.56 1.48
CA GLU A 268 3.42 1.97 1.04
C GLU A 268 2.77 2.31 -0.31
N GLY A 269 1.80 3.23 -0.24
CA GLY A 269 1.23 4.01 -1.34
C GLY A 269 1.91 3.83 -2.71
N GLY A 270 1.48 2.80 -3.44
CA GLY A 270 2.00 2.48 -4.75
C GLY A 270 0.87 1.92 -5.57
N MET A 271 0.39 2.71 -6.53
CA MET A 271 -0.30 2.15 -7.68
C MET A 271 0.48 0.91 -8.13
N LEU A 272 -0.16 -0.27 -8.10
CA LEU A 272 0.37 -1.43 -8.79
C LEU A 272 0.74 -0.97 -10.20
N SER A 273 2.00 -1.19 -10.59
CA SER A 273 2.44 -0.90 -11.96
C SER A 273 1.40 -1.51 -12.92
N PRO A 274 0.85 -0.76 -13.89
CA PRO A 274 -0.11 -1.33 -14.82
C PRO A 274 0.45 -2.57 -15.52
N ALA A 275 1.77 -2.67 -15.67
CA ALA A 275 2.45 -3.86 -16.20
C ALA A 275 2.45 -5.06 -15.23
N ALA A 276 2.43 -4.84 -13.91
CA ALA A 276 2.35 -5.89 -12.89
C ALA A 276 0.92 -6.46 -12.78
N VAL A 277 -0.11 -5.61 -12.81
CA VAL A 277 -1.52 -6.06 -12.81
C VAL A 277 -1.87 -6.78 -14.10
N LEU A 278 -1.48 -6.23 -15.26
CA LEU A 278 -1.71 -6.88 -16.55
C LEU A 278 -0.94 -8.21 -16.69
N ARG A 279 0.21 -8.38 -16.02
CA ARG A 279 0.94 -9.66 -15.98
C ARG A 279 0.33 -10.67 -15.00
N SER A 280 -0.19 -10.23 -13.85
CA SER A 280 -0.95 -11.10 -12.94
C SER A 280 -2.25 -11.61 -13.59
N LEU A 281 -2.85 -10.80 -14.47
CA LEU A 281 -4.04 -11.15 -15.25
C LEU A 281 -3.74 -11.96 -16.54
N ARG A 282 -2.46 -12.18 -16.91
CA ARG A 282 -2.08 -12.97 -18.09
C ARG A 282 -2.51 -14.43 -18.04
N ASN A 283 -2.80 -14.97 -16.85
CA ASN A 283 -3.31 -16.34 -16.74
C ASN A 283 -4.73 -16.51 -17.30
N ILE A 284 -5.40 -15.43 -17.75
CA ILE A 284 -6.81 -15.46 -18.22
C ILE A 284 -7.01 -14.91 -19.65
N SER A 285 -5.96 -14.55 -20.41
CA SER A 285 -6.15 -14.00 -21.77
C SER A 285 -6.23 -15.07 -22.88
N LEU A 286 -7.45 -15.23 -23.41
CA LEU A 286 -7.89 -16.03 -24.57
C LEU A 286 -7.40 -15.52 -25.95
N PHE A 287 -6.57 -14.47 -26.03
CA PHE A 287 -6.19 -13.85 -27.31
C PHE A 287 -5.07 -14.54 -28.08
N THR A 288 -4.42 -15.57 -27.52
CA THR A 288 -3.38 -16.33 -28.24
C THR A 288 -3.91 -17.16 -29.41
N ASN A 289 -5.23 -17.38 -29.53
CA ASN A 289 -5.81 -18.29 -30.52
C ASN A 289 -6.65 -17.65 -31.65
N ARG A 290 -6.65 -16.31 -31.80
CA ARG A 290 -7.38 -15.63 -32.90
C ARG A 290 -6.49 -14.85 -33.89
N ARG A 291 -5.20 -15.17 -33.97
CA ARG A 291 -4.38 -14.87 -35.17
C ARG A 291 -4.44 -16.07 -36.12
N SER A 292 -5.62 -16.39 -36.63
CA SER A 292 -5.75 -17.14 -37.87
C SER A 292 -7.06 -16.78 -38.57
N GLU A 293 -6.89 -16.41 -39.84
CA GLU A 293 -7.90 -16.33 -40.91
C GLU A 293 -8.82 -15.09 -40.97
N GLY A 294 -8.40 -14.12 -41.79
CA GLY A 294 -9.21 -13.04 -42.37
C GLY A 294 -8.37 -12.22 -43.36
N PRO A 295 -8.88 -11.85 -44.56
CA PRO A 295 -8.04 -11.60 -45.73
C PRO A 295 -7.23 -10.31 -45.62
N ALA A 296 -5.99 -10.39 -46.08
CA ALA A 296 -5.11 -9.26 -46.29
C ALA A 296 -5.80 -8.23 -47.19
N GLN A 297 -6.14 -7.08 -46.61
CA GLN A 297 -6.46 -5.88 -47.36
C GLN A 297 -5.28 -4.94 -47.17
N GLU A 298 -4.52 -4.78 -48.25
CA GLU A 298 -3.30 -3.96 -48.34
C GLU A 298 -3.60 -2.54 -47.86
N LEU A 299 -3.09 -2.21 -46.67
CA LEU A 299 -2.86 -0.84 -46.22
C LEU A 299 -1.35 -0.66 -46.21
N SER A 300 -0.88 0.45 -46.79
CA SER A 300 0.53 0.80 -46.95
C SER A 300 1.35 0.58 -45.67
N ASP A 301 2.48 -0.12 -45.81
CA ASP A 301 3.42 -0.57 -44.76
C ASP A 301 4.00 0.54 -43.85
N GLU A 302 3.66 1.81 -44.07
CA GLU A 302 4.14 2.96 -43.28
C GLU A 302 3.10 3.47 -42.25
N ASP A 303 1.82 3.07 -42.34
CA ASP A 303 0.74 3.74 -41.59
C ASP A 303 0.13 2.87 -40.48
N CYS A 304 0.94 2.45 -39.50
CA CYS A 304 0.61 2.38 -38.06
C CYS A 304 1.63 1.53 -37.30
N LEU A 305 2.72 2.18 -36.86
CA LEU A 305 3.69 1.59 -35.92
C LEU A 305 3.01 1.03 -34.64
N LEU A 306 1.86 1.59 -34.25
CA LEU A 306 1.11 1.18 -33.06
C LEU A 306 0.44 -0.20 -33.21
N HIS A 307 0.06 -0.62 -34.42
CA HIS A 307 -0.57 -1.92 -34.67
C HIS A 307 0.42 -3.09 -34.63
N HIS A 308 1.70 -2.80 -34.88
CA HIS A 308 2.79 -3.78 -34.89
C HIS A 308 3.34 -4.11 -33.50
N LEU A 309 2.94 -3.34 -32.48
CA LEU A 309 3.31 -3.61 -31.09
C LEU A 309 2.65 -4.91 -30.58
N PRO A 310 3.32 -5.63 -29.67
CA PRO A 310 2.70 -6.72 -28.94
C PRO A 310 1.44 -6.25 -28.17
N VAL A 311 0.41 -7.11 -28.11
CA VAL A 311 -0.90 -6.79 -27.51
C VAL A 311 -0.77 -6.36 -26.04
N ASP A 312 0.18 -6.93 -25.31
CA ASP A 312 0.50 -6.56 -23.94
C ASP A 312 1.08 -5.15 -23.81
N VAL A 313 1.89 -4.72 -24.77
CA VAL A 313 2.41 -3.34 -24.83
C VAL A 313 1.29 -2.37 -25.20
N GLN A 314 0.39 -2.77 -26.10
CA GLN A 314 -0.77 -1.97 -26.46
C GLN A 314 -1.71 -1.80 -25.26
N LEU A 315 -2.09 -2.89 -24.57
CA LEU A 315 -2.90 -2.83 -23.34
C LEU A 315 -2.24 -1.98 -22.26
N LEU A 316 -0.91 -2.09 -22.08
CA LEU A 316 -0.15 -1.23 -21.17
C LEU A 316 -0.30 0.24 -21.56
N ILE A 317 -0.16 0.60 -22.83
CA ILE A 317 -0.38 1.98 -23.30
C ILE A 317 -1.82 2.43 -22.97
N LEU A 318 -2.81 1.56 -23.18
CA LEU A 318 -4.21 1.87 -22.88
C LEU A 318 -4.47 2.13 -21.40
N THR A 319 -3.72 1.51 -20.47
CA THR A 319 -3.88 1.78 -19.02
C THR A 319 -3.57 3.22 -18.61
N PHE A 320 -2.78 3.95 -19.41
CA PHE A 320 -2.47 5.36 -19.18
C PHE A 320 -3.54 6.32 -19.71
N LEU A 321 -4.51 5.82 -20.48
CA LEU A 321 -5.58 6.63 -21.05
C LEU A 321 -6.77 6.77 -20.09
N SER A 322 -7.55 7.83 -20.28
CA SER A 322 -8.84 7.98 -19.60
C SER A 322 -9.93 7.15 -20.30
N PRO A 323 -11.01 6.75 -19.61
CA PRO A 323 -12.16 6.09 -20.24
C PRO A 323 -12.73 6.86 -21.43
N ARG A 324 -12.67 8.21 -21.41
CA ARG A 324 -13.10 9.06 -22.52
C ARG A 324 -12.20 8.92 -23.74
N ASP A 325 -10.89 8.86 -23.54
CA ASP A 325 -9.92 8.69 -24.62
C ASP A 325 -9.95 7.29 -25.20
N LEU A 326 -10.25 6.28 -24.38
CA LEU A 326 -10.50 4.91 -24.82
C LEU A 326 -11.73 4.83 -25.73
N CYS A 327 -12.83 5.49 -25.37
CA CYS A 327 -14.01 5.56 -26.24
C CYS A 327 -13.69 6.22 -27.60
N ARG A 328 -12.84 7.26 -27.61
CA ARG A 328 -12.39 7.92 -28.84
C ARG A 328 -11.51 7.00 -29.68
N LEU A 329 -10.58 6.28 -29.05
CA LEU A 329 -9.70 5.32 -29.72
C LEU A 329 -10.51 4.15 -30.30
N GLY A 330 -11.49 3.64 -29.55
CA GLY A 330 -12.38 2.58 -29.99
C GLY A 330 -13.29 2.97 -31.17
N ALA A 331 -13.45 4.27 -31.44
CA ALA A 331 -14.20 4.77 -32.59
C ALA A 331 -13.35 4.86 -33.89
N THR A 332 -12.04 4.61 -33.82
CA THR A 332 -11.14 4.77 -34.98
C THR A 332 -11.18 3.57 -35.93
N CYS A 333 -11.08 2.34 -35.41
CA CYS A 333 -11.12 1.11 -36.22
C CYS A 333 -11.67 -0.09 -35.44
N GLN A 334 -12.05 -1.15 -36.14
CA GLN A 334 -12.62 -2.36 -35.53
C GLN A 334 -11.65 -3.05 -34.56
N TYR A 335 -10.34 -2.99 -34.86
CA TYR A 335 -9.30 -3.56 -34.00
C TYR A 335 -9.24 -2.84 -32.64
N TRP A 336 -9.11 -1.51 -32.64
CA TRP A 336 -9.10 -0.71 -31.41
C TRP A 336 -10.44 -0.75 -30.68
N SER A 337 -11.56 -0.83 -31.40
CA SER A 337 -12.89 -1.02 -30.82
C SER A 337 -12.98 -2.32 -30.00
N SER A 338 -12.37 -3.39 -30.52
CA SER A 338 -12.31 -4.68 -29.84
C SER A 338 -11.31 -4.66 -28.68
N MET A 339 -10.16 -4.02 -28.85
CA MET A 339 -9.10 -3.94 -27.84
C MET A 339 -9.49 -3.09 -26.64
N VAL A 340 -10.20 -1.97 -26.85
CA VAL A 340 -10.70 -1.13 -25.76
C VAL A 340 -11.74 -1.85 -24.92
N ARG A 341 -12.45 -2.85 -25.46
CA ARG A 341 -13.44 -3.66 -24.74
C ARG A 341 -12.83 -4.88 -24.04
N ASP A 342 -11.50 -4.96 -23.95
CA ASP A 342 -10.84 -6.08 -23.31
C ASP A 342 -11.22 -6.18 -21.81
N PRO A 343 -11.68 -7.35 -21.33
CA PRO A 343 -12.09 -7.55 -19.94
C PRO A 343 -10.99 -7.23 -18.91
N LEU A 344 -9.72 -7.50 -19.23
CA LEU A 344 -8.59 -7.29 -18.31
C LEU A 344 -8.29 -5.81 -18.15
N LEU A 345 -8.44 -5.05 -19.24
CA LEU A 345 -8.29 -3.60 -19.22
C LEU A 345 -9.33 -2.95 -18.28
N TRP A 346 -10.60 -3.35 -18.38
CA TRP A 346 -11.66 -2.81 -17.52
C TRP A 346 -11.57 -3.31 -16.08
N LYS A 347 -11.08 -4.54 -15.84
CA LYS A 347 -10.75 -5.01 -14.48
C LYS A 347 -9.67 -4.14 -13.84
N TYR A 348 -8.62 -3.77 -14.58
CA TYR A 348 -7.59 -2.85 -14.09
C TYR A 348 -8.17 -1.48 -13.74
N PHE A 349 -8.97 -0.88 -14.62
CA PHE A 349 -9.61 0.40 -14.34
C PHE A 349 -10.54 0.35 -13.14
N LEU A 350 -11.29 -0.75 -12.98
CA LEU A 350 -12.15 -0.95 -11.82
C LEU A 350 -11.35 -0.93 -10.52
N ILE A 351 -10.24 -1.65 -10.44
CA ILE A 351 -9.40 -1.70 -9.23
C ILE A 351 -8.72 -0.34 -8.97
N ARG A 352 -8.15 0.27 -10.03
CA ARG A 352 -7.43 1.54 -9.93
C ARG A 352 -8.34 2.69 -9.52
N ASP A 353 -9.50 2.82 -10.17
CA ASP A 353 -10.37 3.97 -9.99
C ASP A 353 -11.29 3.80 -8.77
N ALA A 354 -11.60 2.55 -8.35
CA ALA A 354 -12.38 2.29 -7.13
C ALA A 354 -11.77 2.91 -5.88
N ALA A 355 -10.45 2.97 -5.78
CA ALA A 355 -9.75 3.61 -4.67
C ALA A 355 -9.94 5.14 -4.61
N HIS A 356 -10.31 5.76 -5.74
CA HIS A 356 -10.42 7.21 -5.91
C HIS A 356 -11.87 7.69 -5.98
N TRP A 357 -12.85 6.79 -5.97
CA TRP A 357 -14.25 7.19 -5.98
C TRP A 357 -14.63 7.87 -4.66
N SER A 358 -15.40 8.94 -4.77
CA SER A 358 -15.90 9.69 -3.62
C SER A 358 -17.21 9.16 -3.05
N SER A 359 -17.89 8.23 -3.74
CA SER A 359 -19.15 7.66 -3.25
C SER A 359 -19.47 6.28 -3.80
N VAL A 360 -20.13 5.46 -2.98
CA VAL A 360 -20.63 4.12 -3.33
C VAL A 360 -21.99 3.92 -2.68
N ASP A 361 -22.98 3.51 -3.47
CA ASP A 361 -24.32 3.17 -2.98
C ASP A 361 -24.61 1.66 -3.10
N HIS A 362 -25.68 1.21 -2.45
CA HIS A 362 -26.14 -0.19 -2.48
C HIS A 362 -26.39 -0.76 -3.89
N LEU A 363 -26.56 0.08 -4.92
CA LEU A 363 -26.78 -0.32 -6.32
C LEU A 363 -25.51 -0.27 -7.17
N SER A 364 -24.43 0.30 -6.65
CA SER A 364 -23.16 0.57 -7.33
C SER A 364 -21.97 -0.02 -6.59
N THR A 365 -22.24 -0.87 -5.59
CA THR A 365 -21.22 -1.70 -4.94
C THR A 365 -20.61 -2.66 -5.94
N PRO A 366 -19.29 -2.60 -6.22
CA PRO A 366 -18.66 -3.63 -7.01
C PRO A 366 -18.80 -4.96 -6.27
N ARG A 367 -19.06 -6.07 -6.98
CA ARG A 367 -19.06 -7.40 -6.36
C ARG A 367 -17.61 -7.77 -6.00
N LEU A 368 -17.21 -7.49 -4.76
CA LEU A 368 -15.83 -7.57 -4.26
C LEU A 368 -15.20 -8.98 -4.17
N HIS A 369 -15.87 -10.07 -4.58
CA HIS A 369 -15.23 -11.39 -4.69
C HIS A 369 -13.92 -11.37 -5.53
N PHE A 370 -13.76 -10.40 -6.42
CA PHE A 370 -12.51 -10.19 -7.19
C PHE A 370 -11.41 -9.40 -6.48
N LEU A 371 -11.72 -8.73 -5.37
CA LEU A 371 -10.78 -7.92 -4.57
C LEU A 371 -10.35 -8.65 -3.28
N THR A 372 -11.07 -9.71 -2.88
CA THR A 372 -10.87 -10.40 -1.60
C THR A 372 -10.62 -11.90 -1.75
N GLU A 373 -10.94 -12.53 -2.88
CA GLU A 373 -10.47 -13.90 -3.10
C GLU A 373 -9.02 -13.90 -3.59
N PRO A 374 -8.10 -14.57 -2.88
CA PRO A 374 -6.82 -14.93 -3.47
C PRO A 374 -7.12 -15.85 -4.66
N ALA A 375 -6.47 -15.62 -5.80
CA ALA A 375 -6.52 -16.51 -6.94
C ALA A 375 -5.88 -17.88 -6.59
N GLY A 376 -6.55 -18.69 -5.77
CA GLY A 376 -5.99 -19.90 -5.18
C GLY A 376 -6.87 -20.64 -4.16
N GLY A 377 -8.16 -20.31 -4.02
CA GLY A 377 -9.10 -21.10 -3.22
C GLY A 377 -9.49 -22.40 -3.90
N ALA A 378 -8.58 -23.38 -3.95
CA ALA A 378 -8.92 -24.76 -4.28
C ALA A 378 -9.65 -25.41 -3.09
N THR A 379 -10.91 -25.03 -2.89
CA THR A 379 -11.89 -25.97 -2.36
C THR A 379 -12.37 -26.80 -3.56
N GLU A 380 -12.19 -28.12 -3.48
CA GLU A 380 -12.84 -29.08 -4.36
C GLU A 380 -14.36 -28.88 -4.32
N ILE A 381 -14.87 -27.98 -5.16
CA ILE A 381 -16.29 -27.77 -5.40
C ILE A 381 -16.44 -27.50 -6.90
N ASP A 382 -16.99 -28.51 -7.58
CA ASP A 382 -17.69 -28.52 -8.86
C ASP A 382 -17.14 -27.69 -10.03
N THR A 383 -16.90 -28.40 -11.13
CA THR A 383 -16.36 -28.01 -12.44
C THR A 383 -17.13 -26.93 -13.22
N ASP A 384 -17.90 -26.05 -12.57
CA ASP A 384 -18.75 -25.04 -13.22
C ASP A 384 -18.23 -23.59 -13.12
N THR A 385 -17.27 -23.27 -12.25
CA THR A 385 -16.82 -21.88 -11.96
C THR A 385 -15.89 -21.25 -13.01
N ASP A 386 -15.18 -22.04 -13.82
CA ASP A 386 -14.42 -21.54 -14.98
C ASP A 386 -15.32 -20.90 -16.05
N THR A 387 -16.62 -21.18 -15.99
CA THR A 387 -17.66 -20.63 -16.87
C THR A 387 -18.21 -19.28 -16.36
N GLU A 388 -18.05 -18.93 -15.08
CA GLU A 388 -18.62 -17.71 -14.50
C GLU A 388 -17.73 -16.48 -14.71
N ILE A 389 -16.41 -16.63 -14.65
CA ILE A 389 -15.45 -15.56 -14.99
C ILE A 389 -15.59 -15.17 -16.47
N GLN A 390 -15.98 -16.11 -17.34
CA GLN A 390 -16.24 -15.87 -18.76
C GLN A 390 -17.52 -15.05 -19.04
N LYS A 391 -18.36 -14.78 -18.02
CA LYS A 391 -19.67 -14.13 -18.19
C LYS A 391 -19.78 -12.73 -17.60
N LEU A 392 -18.80 -12.24 -16.83
CA LEU A 392 -18.88 -10.90 -16.25
C LEU A 392 -18.28 -9.84 -17.17
N ASP A 393 -19.14 -8.91 -17.57
CA ASP A 393 -18.75 -7.71 -18.31
C ASP A 393 -18.18 -6.65 -17.34
N PHE A 394 -16.86 -6.65 -17.15
CA PHE A 394 -16.17 -5.67 -16.29
C PHE A 394 -16.37 -4.22 -16.75
N MET A 395 -16.63 -3.99 -18.04
CA MET A 395 -16.94 -2.66 -18.54
C MET A 395 -18.32 -2.23 -18.04
N ALA A 396 -19.33 -3.10 -18.11
CA ALA A 396 -20.66 -2.83 -17.57
C ALA A 396 -20.61 -2.60 -16.04
N GLU A 397 -19.82 -3.40 -15.33
CA GLU A 397 -19.61 -3.26 -13.88
C GLU A 397 -18.92 -1.92 -13.54
N TYR A 398 -17.87 -1.55 -14.28
CA TYR A 398 -17.21 -0.25 -14.13
C TYR A 398 -18.17 0.91 -14.35
N LEU A 399 -18.99 0.87 -15.41
CA LEU A 399 -19.98 1.91 -15.70
C LEU A 399 -21.07 1.98 -14.62
N ARG A 400 -21.48 0.84 -14.05
CA ARG A 400 -22.44 0.80 -12.94
C ARG A 400 -21.86 1.43 -11.66
N CYS A 401 -20.58 1.19 -11.38
CA CYS A 401 -19.93 1.62 -10.16
C CYS A 401 -19.40 3.06 -10.23
N CYS A 402 -18.98 3.54 -11.40
CA CYS A 402 -18.35 4.85 -11.59
C CYS A 402 -19.29 6.02 -11.23
N PRO A 403 -18.94 6.88 -10.25
CA PRO A 403 -19.78 8.03 -9.84
C PRO A 403 -20.09 9.01 -10.97
N GLU A 404 -19.16 9.26 -11.90
CA GLU A 404 -19.38 10.15 -13.05
C GLU A 404 -20.41 9.59 -14.04
N CYS A 405 -20.51 8.26 -14.14
CA CYS A 405 -21.49 7.58 -14.98
C CYS A 405 -22.87 7.51 -14.32
N ARG A 406 -22.94 7.72 -12.99
CA ARG A 406 -24.19 7.92 -12.24
C ARG A 406 -24.77 9.32 -12.43
N SER A 407 -24.57 9.92 -13.61
CA SER A 407 -25.28 11.14 -14.04
C SER A 407 -26.71 11.07 -13.52
N PRO A 408 -27.26 12.17 -12.97
CA PRO A 408 -28.61 12.20 -12.43
C PRO A 408 -29.59 11.89 -13.56
N GLN A 409 -29.78 10.60 -13.83
CA GLN A 409 -30.78 10.09 -14.73
C GLN A 409 -32.07 10.55 -14.09
N ARG A 410 -32.68 11.52 -14.76
CA ARG A 410 -34.08 11.90 -14.59
C ARG A 410 -34.86 10.59 -14.44
N CYS A 411 -35.18 10.22 -13.22
CA CYS A 411 -36.41 9.50 -12.95
C CYS A 411 -37.51 10.47 -13.38
N THR A 412 -37.81 10.53 -14.68
CA THR A 412 -39.18 10.82 -15.09
C THR A 412 -40.00 9.70 -14.48
N PRO A 413 -40.83 9.96 -13.46
CA PRO A 413 -41.74 8.92 -13.00
C PRO A 413 -42.60 8.49 -14.19
N PRO A 414 -42.81 7.18 -14.41
CA PRO A 414 -43.87 6.77 -15.29
C PRO A 414 -45.19 7.22 -14.63
N SER A 415 -46.05 7.83 -15.44
CA SER A 415 -47.42 8.30 -15.16
C SER A 415 -47.59 9.72 -14.60
N ALA A 416 -48.04 10.60 -15.49
CA ALA A 416 -48.52 11.95 -15.23
C ALA A 416 -49.93 11.97 -14.58
N LEU A 417 -50.22 11.11 -13.60
CA LEU A 417 -51.55 11.07 -12.96
C LEU A 417 -51.57 10.95 -11.42
N SER A 418 -50.43 10.91 -10.71
CA SER A 418 -50.47 10.94 -9.23
C SER A 418 -50.44 12.35 -8.61
N SER A 419 -50.15 13.38 -9.40
CA SER A 419 -49.89 14.76 -8.92
C SER A 419 -51.09 15.47 -8.26
N PHE A 420 -52.30 14.94 -8.40
CA PHE A 420 -53.52 15.59 -7.87
C PHE A 420 -53.89 15.16 -6.43
N LEU A 421 -53.27 14.10 -5.87
CA LEU A 421 -53.62 13.62 -4.52
C LEU A 421 -52.55 13.86 -3.44
N HIS A 422 -51.35 14.35 -3.80
CA HIS A 422 -50.29 14.65 -2.83
C HIS A 422 -50.51 15.95 -2.01
N SER A 423 -51.52 16.76 -2.35
CA SER A 423 -51.84 18.01 -1.62
C SER A 423 -52.47 17.80 -0.23
N LEU A 424 -52.81 16.56 0.14
CA LEU A 424 -53.57 16.24 1.37
C LEU A 424 -52.77 15.52 2.45
N VAL A 425 -51.48 15.26 2.23
CA VAL A 425 -50.57 14.75 3.28
C VAL A 425 -49.65 15.90 3.67
N SER A 426 -49.83 16.44 4.87
CA SER A 426 -48.91 17.42 5.44
C SER A 426 -47.48 16.85 5.38
N GLU A 427 -46.62 17.42 4.54
CA GLU A 427 -45.21 17.02 4.46
C GLU A 427 -44.56 17.25 5.82
N THR A 428 -44.35 16.18 6.57
CA THR A 428 -43.58 16.24 7.80
C THR A 428 -42.11 16.39 7.45
N GLU A 429 -41.45 17.38 8.06
CA GLU A 429 -39.99 17.55 7.97
C GLU A 429 -39.29 16.21 8.30
N PRO A 430 -38.43 15.67 7.42
CA PRO A 430 -37.77 14.42 7.69
C PRO A 430 -36.78 14.59 8.84
N ARG A 431 -36.71 13.57 9.68
CA ARG A 431 -35.83 13.52 10.84
C ARG A 431 -34.81 12.42 10.64
N PHE A 432 -33.54 12.75 10.80
CA PHE A 432 -32.43 11.81 10.69
C PHE A 432 -31.69 11.72 12.02
N SER A 433 -31.28 10.52 12.40
CA SER A 433 -30.40 10.34 13.57
C SER A 433 -28.96 10.23 13.09
N MET A 434 -28.07 11.04 13.67
CA MET A 434 -26.64 11.03 13.37
C MET A 434 -25.85 10.49 14.56
N PHE A 435 -25.05 9.46 14.33
CA PHE A 435 -24.21 8.80 15.34
C PHE A 435 -22.97 8.18 14.70
N GLY A 436 -21.97 7.82 15.50
CA GLY A 436 -20.78 7.10 15.00
C GLY A 436 -19.46 7.60 15.59
N SER A 437 -18.40 6.83 15.34
CA SER A 437 -17.06 7.05 15.88
C SER A 437 -16.42 8.35 15.39
N GLY A 438 -16.69 8.75 14.15
CA GLY A 438 -16.13 9.95 13.53
C GLY A 438 -16.59 11.26 14.16
N LEU A 439 -17.70 11.27 14.90
CA LEU A 439 -18.14 12.47 15.66
C LEU A 439 -17.24 12.78 16.86
N GLU A 440 -16.45 11.80 17.33
CA GLU A 440 -15.64 11.90 18.55
C GLU A 440 -14.15 11.78 18.26
N GLN A 441 -13.77 11.02 17.23
CA GLN A 441 -12.36 10.70 16.91
C GLN A 441 -11.65 11.73 16.03
N LEU A 442 -12.38 12.52 15.24
CA LEU A 442 -11.76 13.51 14.34
C LEU A 442 -11.18 14.70 15.11
N ASP A 443 -10.04 15.22 14.63
CA ASP A 443 -9.41 16.42 15.16
C ASP A 443 -10.32 17.64 14.98
N VAL A 444 -10.95 17.73 13.81
CA VAL A 444 -11.94 18.75 13.46
C VAL A 444 -13.34 18.19 13.68
N SER A 445 -14.10 18.83 14.58
CA SER A 445 -15.48 18.42 14.90
C SER A 445 -16.44 18.79 13.76
N LEU A 446 -16.89 17.79 12.98
CA LEU A 446 -17.83 17.94 11.87
C LEU A 446 -19.06 18.78 12.28
N MET A 447 -19.66 18.48 13.43
CA MET A 447 -20.86 19.20 13.89
C MET A 447 -20.58 20.68 14.18
N THR A 448 -19.40 20.99 14.71
CA THR A 448 -19.02 22.38 15.00
C THR A 448 -18.85 23.17 13.70
N VAL A 449 -18.27 22.55 12.68
CA VAL A 449 -18.12 23.18 11.35
C VAL A 449 -19.49 23.33 10.67
N MET A 450 -20.36 22.31 10.72
CA MET A 450 -21.73 22.40 10.18
C MET A 450 -22.55 23.55 10.80
N MET A 451 -22.35 23.85 12.08
CA MET A 451 -23.04 24.95 12.77
C MET A 451 -22.48 26.33 12.42
N ASN A 452 -21.17 26.41 12.13
CA ASN A 452 -20.46 27.66 11.91
C ASN A 452 -20.30 28.02 10.42
N SER A 453 -20.74 27.15 9.50
CA SER A 453 -20.67 27.34 8.05
C SER A 453 -22.06 27.52 7.42
N PRO A 454 -22.70 28.70 7.58
CA PRO A 454 -24.04 28.97 7.04
C PRO A 454 -24.08 28.99 5.50
N ASP A 455 -22.93 29.11 4.85
CA ASP A 455 -22.80 29.14 3.39
C ASP A 455 -23.01 27.76 2.75
N VAL A 456 -22.80 26.68 3.51
CA VAL A 456 -22.97 25.29 3.05
C VAL A 456 -24.31 24.72 3.52
N LEU A 457 -24.65 24.85 4.81
CA LEU A 457 -25.93 24.40 5.37
C LEU A 457 -26.50 25.49 6.29
N ARG A 458 -27.63 26.09 5.90
CA ARG A 458 -28.29 27.11 6.73
C ARG A 458 -29.07 26.47 7.86
N VAL A 459 -28.83 26.90 9.09
CA VAL A 459 -29.58 26.45 10.27
C VAL A 459 -30.94 27.16 10.30
N ALA A 460 -32.03 26.40 10.20
CA ALA A 460 -33.42 26.89 10.28
C ALA A 460 -33.87 27.16 11.72
N GLY A 461 -33.24 26.56 12.72
CA GLY A 461 -33.55 26.70 14.14
C GLY A 461 -33.57 25.36 14.88
N ILE A 462 -33.82 25.41 16.20
CA ILE A 462 -34.01 24.25 17.05
C ILE A 462 -35.53 24.03 17.19
N PRO A 463 -36.10 22.88 16.79
CA PRO A 463 -37.55 22.65 16.88
C PRO A 463 -38.04 22.73 18.33
N GLN A 464 -39.27 23.22 18.57
CA GLN A 464 -39.81 23.36 19.93
C GLN A 464 -40.31 22.05 20.59
N ARG A 465 -40.37 20.94 19.84
CA ARG A 465 -40.83 19.64 20.37
C ARG A 465 -39.66 18.82 20.92
N GLN A 466 -39.50 18.79 22.24
CA GLN A 466 -38.55 17.91 22.92
C GLN A 466 -39.02 16.46 22.87
N ILE A 467 -38.16 15.54 22.44
CA ILE A 467 -38.34 14.11 22.68
C ILE A 467 -37.58 13.79 23.97
N ASN A 468 -38.34 13.49 25.03
CA ASN A 468 -37.90 12.87 26.29
C ASN A 468 -36.42 13.08 26.65
N SER A 469 -36.06 14.32 26.98
CA SER A 469 -34.75 14.71 27.55
C SER A 469 -33.51 14.65 26.63
N ILE A 470 -33.64 14.30 25.34
CA ILE A 470 -32.52 14.20 24.38
C ILE A 470 -32.35 15.49 23.52
N GLY A 471 -33.30 16.43 23.62
CA GLY A 471 -33.34 17.63 22.77
C GLY A 471 -34.01 17.36 21.43
N SER A 472 -34.35 18.42 20.70
CA SER A 472 -35.20 18.35 19.50
C SER A 472 -34.43 18.18 18.18
N GLY A 473 -33.10 18.09 18.24
CA GLY A 473 -32.23 18.11 17.07
C GLY A 473 -32.02 19.52 16.52
N ILE A 474 -31.32 19.60 15.39
CA ILE A 474 -31.04 20.84 14.67
C ILE A 474 -31.63 20.75 13.27
N SER A 475 -32.48 21.72 12.92
CA SER A 475 -33.07 21.83 11.58
C SER A 475 -32.14 22.61 10.65
N PHE A 476 -31.91 22.04 9.47
CA PHE A 476 -31.12 22.62 8.39
C PHE A 476 -32.00 22.86 7.16
N VAL A 477 -31.59 23.80 6.31
CA VAL A 477 -32.23 24.11 5.02
C VAL A 477 -31.28 23.75 3.89
N TYR A 478 -31.71 22.82 3.04
CA TYR A 478 -31.02 22.44 1.81
C TYR A 478 -31.54 23.28 0.64
N GLU A 479 -30.63 23.89 -0.13
CA GLU A 479 -30.91 24.72 -1.33
C GLU A 479 -32.01 25.79 -1.15
N GLY A 480 -32.23 26.26 0.08
CA GLY A 480 -33.23 27.29 0.40
C GLY A 480 -34.70 26.84 0.34
N GLN A 481 -35.00 25.56 0.07
CA GLN A 481 -36.36 25.07 -0.12
C GLN A 481 -36.74 23.91 0.82
N GLN A 482 -35.85 22.93 1.00
CA GLN A 482 -36.16 21.73 1.79
C GLN A 482 -35.61 21.84 3.21
N LYS A 483 -36.48 21.72 4.20
CA LYS A 483 -36.10 21.61 5.62
C LYS A 483 -35.94 20.15 6.01
N PHE A 484 -34.96 19.86 6.86
CA PHE A 484 -34.75 18.56 7.47
C PHE A 484 -34.10 18.72 8.85
N ASN A 485 -34.37 17.78 9.75
CA ASN A 485 -33.88 17.82 11.13
C ASN A 485 -32.87 16.70 11.39
N ILE A 486 -31.73 17.02 12.01
CA ILE A 486 -30.73 16.03 12.44
C ILE A 486 -30.68 15.97 13.97
N ILE A 487 -30.86 14.76 14.51
CA ILE A 487 -30.71 14.45 15.94
C ILE A 487 -29.35 13.78 16.12
N THR A 488 -28.38 14.53 16.64
CA THR A 488 -27.02 14.00 16.89
C THR A 488 -26.95 13.32 18.25
N LEU A 489 -26.55 12.05 18.26
CA LEU A 489 -26.40 11.24 19.47
C LEU A 489 -24.91 11.16 19.84
N TYR A 490 -24.53 11.85 20.91
CA TYR A 490 -23.17 11.78 21.47
C TYR A 490 -23.10 10.75 22.60
N SER A 491 -21.96 10.07 22.73
CA SER A 491 -21.74 9.10 23.81
C SER A 491 -21.33 9.76 25.12
N THR A 492 -20.60 10.88 25.08
CA THR A 492 -19.96 11.49 26.26
C THR A 492 -19.92 13.03 26.23
N ASN A 493 -19.59 13.65 27.37
CA ASN A 493 -19.50 15.11 27.51
C ASN A 493 -18.30 15.67 26.71
N SER A 494 -18.32 16.97 26.37
CA SER A 494 -17.27 17.58 25.52
C SER A 494 -15.86 17.50 26.11
N ALA A 495 -15.71 17.44 27.44
CA ALA A 495 -14.44 17.38 28.15
C ALA A 495 -13.83 15.96 28.14
N GLU A 496 -14.64 14.92 28.32
CA GLU A 496 -14.24 13.50 28.18
C GLU A 496 -13.79 13.21 26.74
N ARG A 497 -14.50 13.76 25.74
CA ARG A 497 -14.10 13.68 24.33
C ARG A 497 -12.76 14.37 24.04
N ALA A 498 -12.45 15.49 24.70
CA ALA A 498 -11.16 16.15 24.54
C ALA A 498 -10.01 15.34 25.16
N ARG A 499 -10.25 14.64 26.28
CA ARG A 499 -9.25 13.78 26.94
C ARG A 499 -9.00 12.49 26.18
N ALA A 500 -10.06 11.82 25.72
CA ALA A 500 -9.93 10.59 24.93
C ALA A 500 -9.19 10.77 23.60
N ARG A 501 -9.28 11.98 23.00
CA ARG A 501 -8.50 12.37 21.82
C ARG A 501 -6.99 12.40 22.08
N VAL A 502 -6.58 12.85 23.27
CA VAL A 502 -5.16 12.89 23.67
C VAL A 502 -4.64 11.51 24.05
N GLU A 503 -5.48 10.66 24.65
CA GLU A 503 -5.07 9.37 25.19
C GLU A 503 -5.19 8.20 24.19
N ARG A 504 -5.78 8.40 23.00
CA ARG A 504 -6.12 7.34 22.00
C ARG A 504 -6.90 6.15 22.59
N THR A 505 -7.63 6.38 23.68
CA THR A 505 -8.40 5.34 24.37
C THR A 505 -9.83 5.28 23.83
N LYS A 506 -10.33 4.08 23.53
CA LYS A 506 -11.71 3.87 23.04
C LYS A 506 -12.70 4.21 24.16
N VAL A 507 -13.53 5.22 23.93
CA VAL A 507 -14.58 5.63 24.89
C VAL A 507 -15.79 4.73 24.69
N ASN A 508 -16.23 4.06 25.75
CA ASN A 508 -17.45 3.25 25.71
C ASN A 508 -18.67 4.13 25.44
N SER A 509 -19.44 3.77 24.42
CA SER A 509 -20.62 4.54 24.03
C SER A 509 -21.75 4.36 25.05
N LYS A 510 -22.32 5.46 25.56
CA LYS A 510 -23.53 5.40 26.42
C LYS A 510 -24.81 5.07 25.62
N VAL A 511 -24.72 4.99 24.29
CA VAL A 511 -25.84 4.65 23.39
C VAL A 511 -25.98 3.14 23.22
N PHE A 512 -24.86 2.42 23.26
CA PHE A 512 -24.78 0.98 23.04
C PHE A 512 -24.41 0.27 24.33
N VAL A 513 -25.26 -0.66 24.76
CA VAL A 513 -25.00 -1.56 25.87
C VAL A 513 -24.44 -2.86 25.27
N HIS A 514 -23.30 -3.33 25.77
CA HIS A 514 -22.73 -4.60 25.32
C HIS A 514 -23.52 -5.75 25.97
N ASP A 515 -24.04 -6.66 25.15
CA ASP A 515 -24.69 -7.87 25.65
C ASP A 515 -23.59 -8.94 25.82
N ASP A 516 -23.20 -9.25 27.06
CA ASP A 516 -22.15 -10.23 27.41
C ASP A 516 -22.61 -11.71 27.23
N ASP A 517 -23.80 -11.96 26.69
CA ASP A 517 -24.33 -13.32 26.49
C ASP A 517 -23.63 -14.00 25.29
N ASP A 518 -22.69 -14.90 25.61
CA ASP A 518 -21.91 -15.71 24.67
C ASP A 518 -22.79 -16.76 23.97
N ASP A 519 -23.36 -16.39 22.82
CA ASP A 519 -24.15 -17.30 21.97
C ASP A 519 -23.25 -18.21 21.08
N GLY A 520 -21.97 -18.38 21.43
CA GLY A 520 -21.02 -19.26 20.74
C GLY A 520 -20.61 -18.82 19.32
N SER A 521 -21.04 -17.62 18.89
CA SER A 521 -20.77 -17.08 17.54
C SER A 521 -19.56 -16.15 17.46
N GLY A 522 -18.95 -15.79 18.59
CA GLY A 522 -17.74 -14.97 18.66
C GLY A 522 -17.86 -13.52 18.17
N ARG A 523 -19.07 -13.04 17.83
CA ARG A 523 -19.31 -11.67 17.33
C ARG A 523 -19.83 -10.73 18.43
N PRO A 524 -19.34 -9.48 18.51
CA PRO A 524 -19.79 -8.51 19.51
C PRO A 524 -21.26 -8.15 19.27
N ARG A 525 -22.11 -8.27 20.30
CA ARG A 525 -23.53 -7.90 20.25
C ARG A 525 -23.78 -6.62 21.05
N TYR A 526 -24.52 -5.69 20.46
CA TYR A 526 -24.90 -4.44 21.11
C TYR A 526 -26.42 -4.31 21.16
N SER A 527 -26.93 -3.89 22.31
CA SER A 527 -28.32 -3.47 22.51
C SER A 527 -28.41 -1.96 22.69
N ILE A 528 -29.53 -1.36 22.27
CA ILE A 528 -29.72 0.10 22.36
C ILE A 528 -30.30 0.45 23.73
N ALA A 529 -29.68 1.43 24.41
CA ALA A 529 -30.20 1.91 25.69
C ALA A 529 -31.65 2.43 25.56
N PRO A 530 -32.55 2.14 26.52
CA PRO A 530 -33.99 2.36 26.39
C PRO A 530 -34.40 3.79 26.00
N GLN A 531 -33.64 4.79 26.45
CA GLN A 531 -33.85 6.21 26.16
C GLN A 531 -33.69 6.57 24.67
N PHE A 532 -32.85 5.86 23.92
CA PHE A 532 -32.61 6.14 22.49
C PHE A 532 -33.53 5.35 21.56
N GLN A 533 -34.18 4.29 22.06
CA GLN A 533 -35.08 3.47 21.26
C GLN A 533 -36.26 4.26 20.67
N GLU A 534 -36.79 5.23 21.42
CA GLU A 534 -37.88 6.09 20.94
C GLU A 534 -37.43 7.05 19.85
N VAL A 535 -36.19 7.54 19.92
CA VAL A 535 -35.58 8.37 18.88
C VAL A 535 -35.48 7.58 17.59
N PHE A 536 -34.94 6.35 17.64
CA PHE A 536 -34.79 5.50 16.46
C PHE A 536 -36.12 5.02 15.85
N ARG A 537 -37.21 4.98 16.63
CA ARG A 537 -38.58 4.77 16.10
C ARG A 537 -39.15 5.98 15.37
N SER A 538 -38.70 7.18 15.71
CA SER A 538 -39.27 8.44 15.23
C SER A 538 -38.60 9.03 13.97
N VAL A 539 -37.44 8.49 13.58
CA VAL A 539 -36.61 8.98 12.46
C VAL A 539 -36.91 8.28 11.13
N ASN A 540 -36.75 9.03 10.05
CA ASN A 540 -36.96 8.62 8.66
C ASN A 540 -35.73 7.95 8.05
N GLY A 541 -34.54 8.14 8.65
CA GLY A 541 -33.30 7.54 8.18
C GLY A 541 -32.15 7.79 9.16
N PHE A 542 -30.99 7.26 8.82
CA PHE A 542 -29.81 7.23 9.70
C PHE A 542 -28.59 7.81 8.99
N ILE A 543 -27.75 8.50 9.75
CA ILE A 543 -26.45 9.01 9.31
C ILE A 543 -25.39 8.41 10.24
N TYR A 544 -24.54 7.54 9.70
CA TYR A 544 -23.41 6.97 10.43
C TYR A 544 -22.13 7.70 10.07
N VAL A 545 -21.44 8.31 11.03
CA VAL A 545 -20.20 9.03 10.80
C VAL A 545 -19.03 8.17 11.25
N THR A 546 -18.18 7.79 10.31
CA THR A 546 -17.02 6.95 10.58
C THR A 546 -15.72 7.68 10.31
N ASN A 547 -14.68 7.36 11.09
CA ASN A 547 -13.35 7.91 10.87
C ASN A 547 -12.65 7.15 9.76
N ALA A 548 -12.29 7.82 8.67
CA ALA A 548 -11.59 7.24 7.53
C ALA A 548 -10.05 7.30 7.64
N GLU A 549 -9.52 7.97 8.68
CA GLU A 549 -8.08 8.09 8.97
C GLU A 549 -7.49 6.82 9.64
N THR A 550 -8.35 5.95 10.19
CA THR A 550 -7.94 4.74 10.91
C THR A 550 -8.01 3.50 10.03
N GLU A 551 -6.85 2.89 9.79
CA GLU A 551 -6.70 1.68 8.95
C GLU A 551 -6.88 0.42 9.81
N THR A 552 -8.13 -0.06 9.95
CA THR A 552 -8.46 -1.32 10.62
C THR A 552 -8.99 -2.34 9.61
N ALA A 553 -8.48 -3.58 9.67
CA ALA A 553 -8.76 -4.60 8.66
C ALA A 553 -10.24 -5.02 8.60
N ILE A 554 -10.92 -5.09 9.75
CA ILE A 554 -12.35 -5.43 9.84
C ILE A 554 -12.98 -4.63 10.99
N ARG A 555 -14.12 -3.98 10.74
CA ARG A 555 -14.81 -3.08 11.70
C ARG A 555 -16.04 -3.76 12.30
N GLU A 556 -15.84 -4.93 12.92
CA GLU A 556 -16.93 -5.77 13.43
C GLU A 556 -17.78 -5.06 14.50
N ASP A 557 -17.14 -4.29 15.39
CA ASP A 557 -17.85 -3.49 16.40
C ASP A 557 -18.76 -2.41 15.77
N GLU A 558 -18.30 -1.75 14.71
CA GLU A 558 -19.05 -0.71 14.02
C GLU A 558 -20.25 -1.31 13.27
N TYR A 559 -20.05 -2.47 12.61
CA TYR A 559 -21.15 -3.20 11.99
C TYR A 559 -22.19 -3.64 13.03
N ALA A 560 -21.75 -4.15 14.19
CA ALA A 560 -22.66 -4.55 15.26
C ALA A 560 -23.48 -3.37 15.81
N GLN A 561 -22.86 -2.19 15.95
CA GLN A 561 -23.56 -0.95 16.32
C GLN A 561 -24.60 -0.52 15.27
N ILE A 562 -24.23 -0.51 13.99
CA ILE A 562 -25.15 -0.17 12.89
C ILE A 562 -26.30 -1.19 12.84
N SER A 563 -25.98 -2.47 12.94
CA SER A 563 -26.95 -3.56 12.92
C SER A 563 -27.93 -3.48 14.08
N ALA A 564 -27.49 -2.99 15.26
CA ALA A 564 -28.37 -2.76 16.39
C ALA A 564 -29.40 -1.64 16.11
N VAL A 565 -29.00 -0.57 15.43
CA VAL A 565 -29.88 0.58 15.11
C VAL A 565 -30.86 0.30 13.98
N VAL A 566 -30.42 -0.47 12.99
CA VAL A 566 -31.15 -0.73 11.75
C VAL A 566 -32.16 -1.89 11.90
N GLN A 567 -32.33 -2.41 13.13
CA GLN A 567 -33.24 -3.53 13.37
C GLN A 567 -34.69 -3.22 12.95
N PRO A 568 -35.40 -4.18 12.32
CA PRO A 568 -36.79 -4.02 11.89
C PRO A 568 -37.75 -3.63 13.01
N MET A 569 -37.42 -3.95 14.28
CA MET A 569 -38.23 -3.59 15.45
C MET A 569 -38.35 -2.08 15.69
N PHE A 570 -37.43 -1.28 15.14
CA PHE A 570 -37.45 0.18 15.26
C PHE A 570 -38.11 0.87 14.06
N GLY A 571 -38.52 0.15 13.01
CA GLY A 571 -39.19 0.72 11.85
C GLY A 571 -38.86 0.00 10.55
N SER A 572 -39.40 0.52 9.43
CA SER A 572 -39.28 -0.11 8.11
C SER A 572 -37.81 -0.30 7.67
N PRO A 573 -37.48 -1.41 6.98
CA PRO A 573 -36.18 -1.62 6.33
C PRO A 573 -35.97 -0.71 5.11
N SER A 574 -36.99 0.03 4.65
CA SER A 574 -36.85 1.01 3.56
C SER A 574 -36.14 2.30 3.96
N ARG A 575 -35.82 2.48 5.25
CA ARG A 575 -35.19 3.71 5.76
C ARG A 575 -33.72 3.78 5.33
N PRO A 576 -33.29 4.88 4.69
CA PRO A 576 -31.93 4.98 4.18
C PRO A 576 -30.88 5.16 5.28
N LEU A 577 -29.70 4.58 5.05
CA LEU A 577 -28.49 4.72 5.86
C LEU A 577 -27.40 5.45 5.06
N LEU A 578 -27.09 6.68 5.45
CA LEU A 578 -25.96 7.44 4.89
C LEU A 578 -24.73 7.24 5.76
N VAL A 579 -23.65 6.68 5.22
CA VAL A 579 -22.37 6.52 5.90
C VAL A 579 -21.43 7.63 5.43
N LEU A 580 -21.02 8.50 6.34
CA LEU A 580 -20.05 9.56 6.07
C LEU A 580 -18.65 9.04 6.43
N SER A 581 -17.84 8.81 5.41
CA SER A 581 -16.42 8.46 5.50
C SER A 581 -15.62 9.75 5.67
N CYS A 582 -15.40 10.15 6.93
CA CYS A 582 -14.89 11.47 7.28
C CYS A 582 -13.39 11.48 7.54
N VAL A 583 -12.72 12.53 7.05
CA VAL A 583 -11.35 12.92 7.41
C VAL A 583 -11.35 14.33 7.99
N SER A 584 -10.38 14.64 8.85
CA SER A 584 -10.31 15.92 9.56
C SER A 584 -9.96 17.08 8.63
N ARG A 585 -8.96 16.91 7.75
CA ARG A 585 -8.45 17.91 6.81
C ARG A 585 -8.03 17.25 5.49
N ASP A 586 -8.07 17.99 4.40
CA ASP A 586 -7.49 17.58 3.12
C ASP A 586 -6.00 17.93 3.10
N GLY A 587 -5.13 16.94 3.35
CA GLY A 587 -3.68 17.08 3.26
C GLY A 587 -3.06 15.95 2.44
N GLU A 588 -2.07 16.26 1.59
CA GLU A 588 -1.39 15.29 0.70
C GLU A 588 -0.75 14.11 1.45
N ASN A 589 -0.48 14.23 2.76
CA ASN A 589 0.13 13.20 3.60
C ASN A 589 -0.86 12.43 4.49
N GLN A 590 -2.16 12.68 4.40
CA GLN A 590 -3.16 12.07 5.28
C GLN A 590 -3.77 10.82 4.62
N ARG A 591 -3.50 9.63 5.19
CA ARG A 591 -3.99 8.35 4.66
C ARG A 591 -5.51 8.28 4.81
N ARG A 592 -6.23 8.23 3.69
CA ARG A 592 -7.69 8.08 3.64
C ARG A 592 -8.05 6.65 3.22
N SER A 593 -8.90 6.00 4.00
CA SER A 593 -9.54 4.75 3.56
C SER A 593 -10.54 5.01 2.44
N ALA A 594 -10.43 4.30 1.31
CA ALA A 594 -11.36 4.46 0.19
C ALA A 594 -12.79 4.10 0.59
N CYS A 595 -13.79 4.85 0.11
CA CYS A 595 -15.20 4.60 0.46
C CYS A 595 -15.68 3.18 0.13
N VAL A 596 -15.15 2.57 -0.96
CA VAL A 596 -15.40 1.17 -1.33
C VAL A 596 -14.89 0.21 -0.26
N SER A 597 -13.67 0.45 0.24
CA SER A 597 -13.05 -0.35 1.30
C SER A 597 -13.82 -0.21 2.61
N VAL A 598 -14.25 1.00 2.97
CA VAL A 598 -15.08 1.26 4.16
C VAL A 598 -16.42 0.53 4.07
N ALA A 599 -17.08 0.55 2.90
CA ALA A 599 -18.33 -0.18 2.68
C ALA A 599 -18.16 -1.69 2.88
N HIS A 600 -17.03 -2.24 2.45
CA HIS A 600 -16.68 -3.66 2.61
C HIS A 600 -16.34 -4.01 4.06
N GLN A 601 -15.50 -3.20 4.72
CA GLN A 601 -15.10 -3.37 6.12
C GLN A 601 -16.31 -3.32 7.08
N LEU A 602 -17.30 -2.49 6.75
CA LEU A 602 -18.57 -2.38 7.48
C LEU A 602 -19.62 -3.42 7.03
N GLN A 603 -19.30 -4.30 6.08
CA GLN A 603 -20.19 -5.36 5.58
C GLN A 603 -21.59 -4.87 5.20
N LEU A 604 -21.70 -3.66 4.64
CA LEU A 604 -23.00 -3.00 4.38
C LEU A 604 -23.90 -3.78 3.42
N HIS A 605 -23.34 -4.65 2.59
CA HIS A 605 -24.07 -5.54 1.69
C HIS A 605 -25.02 -6.52 2.43
N LEU A 606 -24.77 -6.79 3.71
CA LEU A 606 -25.65 -7.63 4.54
C LEU A 606 -26.88 -6.88 5.06
N LEU A 607 -26.90 -5.55 4.98
CA LEU A 607 -28.00 -4.75 5.48
C LEU A 607 -29.16 -4.74 4.48
N PRO A 608 -30.41 -4.94 4.93
CA PRO A 608 -31.58 -4.90 4.05
C PRO A 608 -31.96 -3.46 3.62
N ASN A 609 -31.33 -2.45 4.21
CA ASN A 609 -31.65 -1.04 4.01
C ASN A 609 -30.91 -0.44 2.81
N PRO A 610 -31.49 0.56 2.11
CA PRO A 610 -30.76 1.31 1.11
C PRO A 610 -29.66 2.14 1.79
N TRP A 611 -28.42 2.01 1.32
CA TRP A 611 -27.28 2.70 1.92
C TRP A 611 -26.40 3.38 0.87
N MET A 612 -25.63 4.37 1.33
CA MET A 612 -24.57 5.03 0.57
C MET A 612 -23.41 5.42 1.49
N VAL A 613 -22.19 5.14 1.07
CA VAL A 613 -20.96 5.67 1.66
C VAL A 613 -20.53 6.90 0.86
N GLN A 614 -20.37 8.03 1.54
CA GLN A 614 -19.94 9.29 0.97
C GLN A 614 -18.68 9.77 1.68
N ASP A 615 -17.68 10.10 0.88
CA ASP A 615 -16.46 10.70 1.35
C ASP A 615 -16.69 12.18 1.73
N VAL A 616 -16.29 12.55 2.95
CA VAL A 616 -16.50 13.89 3.52
C VAL A 616 -15.23 14.41 4.20
N VAL A 617 -15.00 15.72 4.08
CA VAL A 617 -13.91 16.41 4.78
C VAL A 617 -14.51 17.35 5.81
N ALA A 618 -14.17 17.16 7.08
CA ALA A 618 -14.83 17.85 8.19
C ALA A 618 -14.59 19.37 8.17
N GLU A 619 -13.41 19.83 7.75
CA GLU A 619 -13.05 21.25 7.69
C GLU A 619 -13.78 22.03 6.59
N SER A 620 -13.85 21.47 5.38
CA SER A 620 -14.45 22.14 4.22
C SER A 620 -15.92 21.78 4.01
N LEU A 621 -16.41 20.73 4.68
CA LEU A 621 -17.70 20.09 4.44
C LEU A 621 -17.89 19.59 2.99
N SER A 622 -16.79 19.38 2.24
CA SER A 622 -16.85 18.82 0.90
C SER A 622 -17.47 17.43 0.92
N GLY A 623 -18.31 17.11 -0.07
CA GLY A 623 -19.02 15.82 -0.16
C GLY A 623 -20.26 15.69 0.74
N LEU A 624 -20.45 16.56 1.74
CA LEU A 624 -21.59 16.46 2.67
C LEU A 624 -22.93 16.74 1.97
N LEU A 625 -22.97 17.72 1.07
CA LEU A 625 -24.20 18.12 0.37
C LEU A 625 -24.67 17.04 -0.58
N GLU A 626 -23.75 16.36 -1.27
CA GLU A 626 -24.00 15.23 -2.14
C GLU A 626 -24.60 14.06 -1.37
N GLY A 627 -24.06 13.78 -0.18
CA GLY A 627 -24.60 12.81 0.78
C GLY A 627 -26.04 13.11 1.21
N ILE A 628 -26.29 14.35 1.64
CA ILE A 628 -27.61 14.81 2.07
C ILE A 628 -28.60 14.83 0.91
N SER A 629 -28.18 15.26 -0.28
CA SER A 629 -28.99 15.25 -1.50
C SER A 629 -29.48 13.85 -1.85
N TRP A 630 -28.64 12.83 -1.70
CA TRP A 630 -29.04 11.43 -1.89
C TRP A 630 -30.05 10.99 -0.82
N LEU A 631 -29.80 11.32 0.45
CA LEU A 631 -30.67 10.96 1.57
C LEU A 631 -32.08 11.57 1.44
N LEU A 632 -32.17 12.81 0.93
CA LEU A 632 -33.43 13.50 0.69
C LEU A 632 -34.17 12.97 -0.55
N ARG A 633 -33.46 12.42 -1.54
CA ARG A 633 -34.06 11.82 -2.76
C ARG A 633 -34.75 10.48 -2.49
N LEU A 634 -34.32 9.75 -1.46
CA LEU A 634 -34.90 8.45 -1.08
C LEU A 634 -36.16 8.55 -0.20
N ARG A 635 -36.76 9.75 -0.10
CA ARG A 635 -38.10 9.89 0.49
C ARG A 635 -39.12 9.12 -0.35
N VAL A 636 -39.60 8.00 0.19
CA VAL A 636 -40.90 7.39 -0.15
C VAL A 636 -41.92 7.83 0.87
#